data_AF-A0A1W0X9K1-F1
#
_entry.id   AF-A0A1W0X9K1-F1
#
_cell.length_a   1.000
_cell.length_b   1.000
_cell.length_c   1.000
_cell.angle_alpha   90.00
_cell.angle_beta   90.00
_cell.angle_gamma   90.00
#
_symmetry.space_group_name_H-M   'P 1'
#
loop_
_entity.id
_entity.type
_entity.pdbx_description
1 polymer ?
#
loop_
_entity_poly.entity_id
_entity_poly.type
_entity_poly.pdbx_seq_one_letter_code
_entity_poly.pdbx_strand_id
1 'polypeptide(L)'
;MPSSTPILFQIVSYLRIPVILIGVLANIEILITFIRRPCLITPFTIHILNLAVINLFTAALYEPFAIARYFYREISVGNRGLCGLVKYCQWTTGIMARLQHCLICFDRWLAIIFPIWYRQKKVSFGVKATLLALLYHHIWYLPLFITDLAQGIVTPTTDCGFTLVLPQYQTVVRFTTTYIPITLMASNEAENYA
;
A
#
# COMPACT_ATOMS: atom_id res chain seq x y z
N MET A 1 -12.35 -31.67 0.74
CA MET A 1 -13.46 -31.51 1.71
C MET A 1 -13.81 -30.04 1.76
N PRO A 2 -15.06 -29.61 1.49
CA PRO A 2 -15.42 -28.21 1.56
C PRO A 2 -15.36 -27.79 3.03
N SER A 3 -14.29 -27.09 3.42
CA SER A 3 -14.25 -26.42 4.72
C SER A 3 -15.38 -25.40 4.72
N SER A 4 -16.38 -25.58 5.58
CA SER A 4 -17.46 -24.63 5.81
C SER A 4 -16.84 -23.30 6.28
N THR A 5 -16.52 -22.42 5.33
CA THR A 5 -16.10 -21.06 5.63
C THR A 5 -17.22 -20.41 6.43
N PRO A 6 -16.95 -19.76 7.57
CA PRO A 6 -18.01 -19.20 8.40
C PRO A 6 -18.79 -18.16 7.58
N ILE A 7 -20.13 -18.14 7.72
CA ILE A 7 -21.04 -17.26 6.96
C ILE A 7 -20.59 -15.80 6.99
N LEU A 8 -20.07 -15.35 8.13
CA LEU A 8 -19.50 -14.02 8.30
C LEU A 8 -18.39 -13.71 7.26
N PHE A 9 -17.50 -14.66 7.00
CA PHE A 9 -16.41 -14.47 6.04
C PHE A 9 -16.90 -14.44 4.59
N GLN A 10 -17.99 -15.13 4.26
CA GLN A 10 -18.64 -15.03 2.94
C GLN A 10 -19.22 -13.63 2.75
N ILE A 11 -19.96 -13.14 3.74
CA ILE A 11 -20.57 -11.81 3.71
C ILE A 11 -19.50 -10.73 3.52
N VAL A 12 -18.42 -10.76 4.30
CA VAL A 12 -17.31 -9.80 4.19
C VAL A 12 -16.67 -9.83 2.79
N SER A 13 -16.47 -11.02 2.23
CA SER A 13 -15.85 -11.17 0.90
C SER A 13 -16.75 -10.63 -0.22
N TYR A 14 -18.07 -10.86 -0.14
CA TYR A 14 -19.03 -10.28 -1.09
C TYR A 14 -19.14 -8.76 -0.95
N LEU A 15 -19.13 -8.23 0.27
CA LEU A 15 -19.14 -6.78 0.52
C LEU A 15 -17.87 -6.08 0.01
N ARG A 16 -16.74 -6.79 -0.06
CA ARG A 16 -15.48 -6.23 -0.55
C ARG A 16 -15.54 -5.88 -2.05
N ILE A 17 -16.25 -6.68 -2.85
CA ILE A 17 -16.35 -6.49 -4.31
C ILE A 17 -16.91 -5.10 -4.70
N PRO A 18 -18.10 -4.66 -4.24
CA PRO A 18 -18.61 -3.34 -4.60
C PRO A 18 -17.73 -2.21 -4.05
N VAL A 19 -17.12 -2.38 -2.87
CA VAL A 19 -16.19 -1.40 -2.29
C VAL A 19 -14.96 -1.21 -3.19
N ILE A 20 -14.37 -2.30 -3.70
CA ILE A 20 -13.25 -2.23 -4.64
C ILE A 20 -13.69 -1.55 -5.94
N LEU A 21 -14.87 -1.89 -6.48
CA LEU A 21 -15.37 -1.28 -7.71
C LEU A 21 -15.54 0.24 -7.56
N ILE A 22 -16.19 0.68 -6.48
CA ILE A 22 -16.34 2.11 -6.17
C ILE A 22 -14.96 2.77 -6.02
N GLY A 23 -14.03 2.12 -5.31
CA GLY A 23 -12.67 2.59 -5.15
C GLY A 23 -11.93 2.74 -6.49
N VAL A 24 -12.03 1.77 -7.39
CA VAL A 24 -11.43 1.82 -8.73
C VAL A 24 -12.00 2.98 -9.53
N LEU A 25 -13.34 3.10 -9.58
CA LEU A 25 -14.01 4.18 -10.31
C LEU A 25 -13.57 5.55 -9.78
N ALA A 26 -13.59 5.74 -8.46
CA ALA A 26 -13.17 7.00 -7.85
C ALA A 26 -11.70 7.36 -8.16
N ASN A 27 -10.78 6.39 -8.08
CA ASN A 27 -9.37 6.66 -8.41
C ASN A 27 -9.15 6.92 -9.91
N ILE A 28 -9.91 6.25 -10.80
CA ILE A 28 -9.89 6.53 -12.24
C ILE A 28 -10.41 7.95 -12.53
N GLU A 29 -11.52 8.36 -11.92
CA GLU A 29 -12.09 9.71 -12.08
C GLU A 29 -11.11 10.80 -11.63
N ILE A 30 -10.39 10.57 -10.53
CA ILE A 30 -9.30 11.45 -10.09
C ILE A 30 -8.25 11.59 -11.20
N LEU A 31 -7.73 10.47 -11.73
CA LEU A 31 -6.72 10.51 -12.79
C LEU A 31 -7.24 11.21 -14.06
N ILE A 32 -8.45 10.88 -14.51
CA ILE A 32 -9.08 11.51 -15.67
C ILE A 32 -9.19 13.02 -15.48
N THR A 33 -9.56 13.48 -14.28
CA THR A 33 -9.71 14.91 -13.97
C THR A 33 -8.40 15.66 -14.15
N PHE A 34 -7.29 15.13 -13.60
CA PHE A 34 -5.97 15.76 -13.72
C PHE A 34 -5.36 15.64 -15.12
N ILE A 35 -5.63 14.54 -15.84
CA ILE A 35 -5.20 14.39 -17.24
C ILE A 35 -5.94 15.41 -18.13
N ARG A 36 -7.24 15.60 -17.92
CA ARG A 36 -8.05 16.58 -18.69
C ARG A 36 -7.75 18.02 -18.32
N ARG A 37 -7.32 18.29 -17.09
CA ARG A 37 -7.02 19.64 -16.58
C ARG A 37 -5.62 19.68 -15.94
N PRO A 38 -4.54 19.70 -16.74
CA PRO A 38 -3.17 19.70 -16.22
C PRO A 38 -2.84 20.95 -15.41
N CYS A 39 -3.60 22.04 -15.56
CA CYS A 39 -3.48 23.25 -14.73
C CYS A 39 -3.78 22.99 -13.23
N LEU A 40 -4.44 21.88 -12.89
CA LEU A 40 -4.69 21.48 -11.50
C LEU A 40 -3.49 20.75 -10.86
N ILE A 41 -2.45 20.43 -11.63
CA ILE A 41 -1.26 19.75 -11.12
C ILE A 41 -0.39 20.75 -10.37
N THR A 42 -0.36 20.60 -9.05
CA THR A 42 0.34 21.42 -8.09
C THR A 42 1.25 20.56 -7.22
N PRO A 43 2.20 21.14 -6.46
CA PRO A 43 3.06 20.40 -5.55
C PRO A 43 2.31 19.58 -4.49
N PHE A 44 1.09 19.97 -4.14
CA PHE A 44 0.22 19.22 -3.24
C PHE A 44 -0.57 18.12 -3.98
N THR A 45 -1.22 18.46 -5.10
CA THR A 45 -2.09 17.52 -5.81
C THR A 45 -1.34 16.35 -6.45
N ILE A 46 -0.04 16.46 -6.69
CA ILE A 46 0.79 15.33 -7.14
C ILE A 46 0.82 14.18 -6.12
N HIS A 47 0.73 14.47 -4.81
CA HIS A 47 0.63 13.43 -3.79
C HIS A 47 -0.69 12.68 -3.85
N ILE A 48 -1.78 13.36 -4.21
CA ILE A 48 -3.10 12.75 -4.44
C ILE A 48 -3.05 11.87 -5.70
N LEU A 49 -2.42 12.35 -6.77
CA LEU A 49 -2.20 11.58 -7.99
C LEU A 49 -1.41 10.29 -7.74
N ASN A 50 -0.30 10.39 -7.01
CA ASN A 50 0.51 9.23 -6.65
C ASN A 50 -0.28 8.23 -5.79
N LEU A 51 -1.08 8.72 -4.84
CA LEU A 51 -1.96 7.86 -4.04
C LEU A 51 -3.01 7.15 -4.92
N ALA A 52 -3.62 7.86 -5.87
CA ALA A 52 -4.61 7.28 -6.78
C ALA A 52 -4.00 6.17 -7.64
N VAL A 53 -2.78 6.36 -8.14
CA VAL A 53 -2.04 5.34 -8.87
C VAL A 53 -1.77 4.12 -7.99
N ILE A 54 -1.29 4.31 -6.75
CA ILE A 54 -1.03 3.22 -5.79
C ILE A 54 -2.32 2.43 -5.48
N ASN A 55 -3.44 3.12 -5.30
CA ASN A 55 -4.74 2.50 -5.04
C ASN A 55 -5.22 1.67 -6.24
N LEU A 56 -5.04 2.16 -7.47
CA LEU A 56 -5.37 1.40 -8.68
C LEU A 56 -4.48 0.17 -8.84
N PHE A 57 -3.19 0.28 -8.56
CA PHE A 57 -2.31 -0.90 -8.54
C PHE A 57 -2.76 -1.92 -7.50
N THR A 58 -3.17 -1.48 -6.31
CA THR A 58 -3.71 -2.38 -5.28
C THR A 58 -4.98 -3.08 -5.76
N ALA A 59 -5.91 -2.33 -6.33
CA ALA A 59 -7.19 -2.84 -6.78
C ALA A 59 -7.09 -3.73 -8.03
N ALA A 60 -6.11 -3.50 -8.89
CA ALA A 60 -5.89 -4.29 -10.10
C ALA A 60 -5.04 -5.55 -9.83
N LEU A 61 -4.04 -5.46 -8.96
CA LEU A 61 -3.11 -6.56 -8.71
C LEU A 61 -3.51 -7.35 -7.47
N TYR A 62 -3.57 -6.74 -6.30
CA TYR A 62 -3.72 -7.48 -5.05
C TYR A 62 -5.16 -7.93 -4.77
N GLU A 63 -6.14 -7.03 -4.91
CA GLU A 63 -7.54 -7.29 -4.54
C GLU A 63 -8.17 -8.48 -5.28
N PRO A 64 -7.98 -8.68 -6.60
CA PRO A 64 -8.54 -9.82 -7.31
C PRO A 64 -7.96 -11.14 -6.81
N PHE A 65 -6.66 -11.19 -6.51
CA PHE A 65 -6.04 -12.39 -5.91
C PHE A 65 -6.53 -12.63 -4.49
N ALA A 66 -6.72 -11.58 -3.69
CA ALA A 66 -7.25 -11.69 -2.34
C ALA A 66 -8.66 -12.29 -2.34
N ILE A 67 -9.51 -11.90 -3.29
CA ILE A 67 -10.85 -12.47 -3.48
C ILE A 67 -10.77 -13.88 -4.09
N ALA A 68 -9.93 -14.10 -5.10
CA ALA A 68 -9.83 -15.42 -5.73
C ALA A 68 -9.35 -16.49 -4.73
N ARG A 69 -8.37 -16.16 -3.88
CA ARG A 69 -7.88 -17.06 -2.81
C ARG A 69 -8.95 -17.37 -1.76
N TYR A 70 -9.94 -16.50 -1.61
CA TYR A 70 -11.08 -16.77 -0.73
C TYR A 70 -11.94 -17.92 -1.24
N PHE A 71 -12.30 -17.92 -2.52
CA PHE A 71 -13.12 -18.97 -3.14
C PHE A 71 -12.31 -20.22 -3.50
N TYR A 72 -11.03 -20.03 -3.87
CA TYR A 72 -10.13 -21.06 -4.36
C TYR A 72 -8.82 -21.01 -3.58
N ARG A 73 -8.79 -21.61 -2.38
CA ARG A 73 -7.55 -21.73 -1.60
C ARG A 73 -6.40 -22.35 -2.39
N GLU A 74 -6.75 -23.32 -3.24
CA GLU A 74 -5.86 -24.04 -4.17
C GLU A 74 -5.09 -23.12 -5.14
N ILE A 75 -5.60 -21.92 -5.47
CA ILE A 75 -5.04 -21.07 -6.53
C ILE A 75 -3.61 -20.59 -6.24
N SER A 76 -3.22 -20.59 -4.96
CA SER A 76 -1.89 -20.18 -4.49
C SER A 76 -1.03 -21.35 -4.01
N VAL A 77 -1.59 -22.56 -4.00
CA VAL A 77 -0.94 -23.75 -3.48
C VAL A 77 0.11 -24.26 -4.47
N GLY A 78 1.34 -24.49 -4.01
CA GLY A 78 2.42 -25.09 -4.81
C GLY A 78 3.11 -24.16 -5.83
N ASN A 79 2.56 -22.98 -6.15
CA ASN A 79 3.22 -22.01 -7.05
C ASN A 79 3.98 -20.93 -6.27
N ARG A 80 5.29 -21.15 -6.12
CA ARG A 80 6.19 -20.26 -5.37
C ARG A 80 6.24 -18.83 -5.94
N GLY A 81 6.28 -18.69 -7.27
CA GLY A 81 6.38 -17.39 -7.94
C GLY A 81 5.12 -16.55 -7.76
N LEU A 82 3.96 -17.16 -7.96
CA LEU A 82 2.67 -16.49 -7.77
C LEU A 82 2.45 -16.11 -6.30
N CYS A 83 2.78 -17.01 -5.37
CA CYS A 83 2.72 -16.75 -3.94
C CYS A 83 3.61 -15.57 -3.53
N GLY A 84 4.85 -15.53 -4.03
CA GLY A 84 5.77 -14.43 -3.80
C GLY A 84 5.24 -13.11 -4.36
N LEU A 85 4.74 -13.10 -5.60
CA LEU A 85 4.20 -11.90 -6.23
C LEU A 85 3.00 -11.34 -5.45
N VAL A 86 2.05 -12.19 -5.05
CA VAL A 86 0.87 -11.75 -4.28
C VAL A 86 1.28 -11.18 -2.92
N LYS A 87 2.20 -11.83 -2.21
CA LYS A 87 2.76 -11.30 -0.95
C LYS A 87 3.45 -9.95 -1.16
N TYR A 88 4.25 -9.85 -2.22
CA TYR A 88 4.96 -8.61 -2.57
C TYR A 88 3.98 -7.48 -2.85
N CYS A 89 2.95 -7.72 -3.66
CA CYS A 89 1.91 -6.73 -3.95
C CYS A 89 1.17 -6.31 -2.67
N GLN A 90 0.74 -7.28 -1.84
CA GLN A 90 0.05 -7.02 -0.58
C GLN A 90 0.84 -6.09 0.34
N TRP A 91 2.12 -6.42 0.58
CA TRP A 91 2.97 -5.64 1.47
C TRP A 91 3.31 -4.28 0.88
N THR A 92 3.73 -4.26 -0.39
CA THR A 92 4.24 -3.06 -1.04
C THR A 92 3.14 -2.03 -1.23
N THR A 93 1.99 -2.39 -1.79
CA THR A 93 0.97 -1.37 -2.06
C THR A 93 0.34 -0.84 -0.77
N GLY A 94 0.14 -1.69 0.24
CA GLY A 94 -0.37 -1.27 1.55
C GLY A 94 0.57 -0.33 2.30
N ILE A 95 1.88 -0.60 2.29
CA ILE A 95 2.89 0.28 2.90
C ILE A 95 3.01 1.58 2.11
N MET A 96 3.07 1.50 0.78
CA MET A 96 3.19 2.68 -0.07
C MET A 96 2.00 3.63 0.09
N ALA A 97 0.77 3.11 0.21
CA ALA A 97 -0.40 3.94 0.50
C ALA A 97 -0.26 4.68 1.84
N ARG A 98 0.18 4.00 2.90
CA ARG A 98 0.44 4.63 4.22
C ARG A 98 1.53 5.68 4.16
N LEU A 99 2.67 5.38 3.53
CA LEU A 99 3.75 6.35 3.35
C LEU A 99 3.28 7.56 2.54
N GLN A 100 2.41 7.35 1.54
CA GLN A 100 1.85 8.44 0.75
C GLN A 100 0.91 9.33 1.58
N HIS A 101 0.12 8.76 2.51
CA HIS A 101 -0.63 9.54 3.50
C HIS A 101 0.31 10.34 4.42
N CYS A 102 1.41 9.73 4.89
CA CYS A 102 2.41 10.43 5.70
C CYS A 102 3.02 11.62 4.94
N LEU A 103 3.33 11.43 3.65
CA LEU A 103 3.84 12.51 2.80
C LEU A 103 2.82 13.65 2.64
N ILE A 104 1.53 13.33 2.54
CA ILE A 104 0.46 14.35 2.48
C ILE A 104 0.40 15.14 3.79
N CYS A 105 0.44 14.46 4.94
CA CYS A 105 0.45 15.12 6.25
C CYS A 105 1.70 15.99 6.43
N PHE A 106 2.87 15.46 6.08
CA PHE A 106 4.13 16.18 6.14
C PHE A 106 4.15 17.40 5.20
N ASP A 107 3.60 17.27 4.00
CA ASP A 107 3.48 18.38 3.05
C ASP A 107 2.62 19.52 3.62
N ARG A 108 1.49 19.19 4.27
CA ARG A 108 0.64 20.18 4.96
C ARG A 108 1.38 20.85 6.12
N TRP A 109 2.13 20.08 6.90
CA TRP A 109 2.93 20.62 8.00
C TRP A 109 4.02 21.59 7.51
N LEU A 110 4.70 21.26 6.41
CA LEU A 110 5.68 22.16 5.79
C LEU A 110 5.07 23.48 5.31
N ALA A 111 3.81 23.47 4.84
CA ALA A 111 3.11 24.67 4.42
C ALA A 111 2.89 25.66 5.57
N ILE A 112 2.73 25.14 6.80
CA ILE A 112 2.52 25.93 8.02
C ILE A 112 3.86 26.51 8.52
N ILE A 113 4.91 25.69 8.59
CA ILE A 113 6.18 26.11 9.20
C ILE A 113 7.01 26.97 8.26
N PHE A 114 7.04 26.64 6.96
CA PHE A 114 7.92 27.31 5.98
C PHE A 114 7.12 27.89 4.80
N PRO A 115 6.20 28.84 5.03
CA PRO A 115 5.25 29.31 4.01
C PRO A 115 5.93 29.97 2.81
N ILE A 116 7.04 30.69 3.01
CA ILE A 116 7.76 31.38 1.93
C ILE A 116 8.42 30.37 0.98
N TRP A 117 9.16 29.40 1.54
CA TRP A 117 9.79 28.34 0.76
C TRP A 117 8.76 27.42 0.12
N TYR A 118 7.68 27.09 0.84
CA TYR A 118 6.61 26.21 0.36
C TYR A 118 5.94 26.76 -0.91
N ARG A 119 5.74 28.08 -1.02
CA ARG A 119 5.19 28.73 -2.24
C ARG A 119 6.09 28.58 -3.48
N GLN A 120 7.39 28.38 -3.31
CA GLN A 120 8.36 28.25 -4.40
C GLN A 120 8.61 26.78 -4.79
N LYS A 121 8.05 25.84 -4.02
CA LYS A 121 8.21 24.40 -4.22
C LYS A 121 7.65 23.97 -5.59
N LYS A 122 8.38 23.09 -6.28
CA LYS A 122 7.97 22.53 -7.57
C LYS A 122 7.31 21.16 -7.41
N VAL A 123 6.49 20.77 -8.39
CA VAL A 123 5.85 19.44 -8.48
C VAL A 123 6.89 18.30 -8.41
N SER A 124 8.08 18.52 -8.97
CA SER A 124 9.19 17.55 -8.91
C SER A 124 9.58 17.14 -7.50
N PHE A 125 9.36 17.99 -6.49
CA PHE A 125 9.62 17.62 -5.10
C PHE A 125 8.68 16.49 -4.67
N GLY A 126 7.39 16.58 -5.00
CA GLY A 126 6.41 15.56 -4.61
C GLY A 126 6.72 14.21 -5.25
N VAL A 127 7.11 14.21 -6.52
CA VAL A 127 7.57 12.99 -7.23
C VAL A 127 8.81 12.40 -6.57
N LYS A 128 9.83 13.23 -6.29
CA LYS A 128 11.05 12.78 -5.61
C LYS A 128 10.77 12.23 -4.21
N ALA A 129 9.86 12.84 -3.47
CA ALA A 129 9.45 12.36 -2.14
C ALA A 129 8.78 10.99 -2.21
N THR A 130 7.88 10.76 -3.18
CA THR A 130 7.28 9.44 -3.40
C THR A 130 8.31 8.40 -3.84
N LEU A 131 9.26 8.76 -4.71
CA LEU A 131 10.37 7.87 -5.10
C LEU A 131 11.27 7.53 -3.90
N LEU A 132 11.56 8.50 -3.03
CA LEU A 132 12.31 8.27 -1.80
C LEU A 132 11.56 7.35 -0.84
N ALA A 133 10.25 7.52 -0.68
CA ALA A 133 9.41 6.62 0.11
C ALA A 133 9.41 5.19 -0.46
N LEU A 134 9.40 5.07 -1.79
CA LEU A 134 9.53 3.78 -2.47
C LEU A 134 10.88 3.13 -2.18
N LEU A 135 11.98 3.88 -2.32
CA LEU A 135 13.33 3.38 -2.00
C LEU A 135 13.43 2.97 -0.53
N TYR A 136 12.92 3.79 0.38
CA TYR A 136 12.87 3.49 1.81
C TYR A 136 12.16 2.16 2.09
N HIS A 137 10.97 1.96 1.53
CA HIS A 137 10.24 0.68 1.66
C HIS A 137 11.07 -0.50 1.13
N HIS A 138 11.64 -0.37 -0.07
CA HIS A 138 12.38 -1.48 -0.69
C HIS A 138 13.66 -1.83 0.07
N ILE A 139 14.37 -0.85 0.65
CA ILE A 139 15.57 -1.11 1.46
C ILE A 139 15.26 -2.06 2.62
N TRP A 140 14.12 -1.90 3.28
CA TRP A 140 13.72 -2.75 4.40
C TRP A 140 13.02 -4.04 3.96
N TYR A 141 12.14 -3.98 2.97
CA TYR A 141 11.29 -5.11 2.61
C TYR A 141 11.94 -6.09 1.63
N LEU A 142 12.77 -5.61 0.70
CA LEU A 142 13.34 -6.44 -0.37
C LEU A 142 14.23 -7.58 0.14
N PRO A 143 15.08 -7.40 1.18
CA PRO A 143 15.82 -8.53 1.78
C PRO A 143 14.90 -9.61 2.37
N LEU A 144 13.81 -9.20 3.02
CA LEU A 144 12.82 -10.14 3.56
C LEU A 144 12.08 -10.87 2.43
N PHE A 145 11.74 -10.17 1.35
CA PHE A 145 11.09 -10.75 0.18
C PHE A 145 11.98 -11.77 -0.53
N ILE A 146 13.25 -11.44 -0.79
CA ILE A 146 14.21 -12.35 -1.44
C ILE A 146 14.43 -13.60 -0.58
N THR A 147 14.56 -13.44 0.74
CA THR A 147 14.74 -14.58 1.64
C THR A 147 13.49 -15.46 1.71
N ASP A 148 12.28 -14.90 1.69
CA ASP A 148 11.03 -15.67 1.60
C ASP A 148 10.93 -16.40 0.26
N LEU A 149 11.37 -15.77 -0.84
CA LEU A 149 11.39 -16.40 -2.15
C LEU A 149 12.49 -17.46 -2.30
N ALA A 150 13.59 -17.37 -1.56
CA ALA A 150 14.70 -18.33 -1.63
C ALA A 150 14.52 -19.51 -0.67
N GLN A 151 14.05 -19.26 0.55
CA GLN A 151 13.97 -20.22 1.66
C GLN A 151 12.54 -20.52 2.11
N GLY A 152 11.55 -19.72 1.72
CA GLY A 152 10.17 -19.91 2.13
C GLY A 152 9.62 -21.26 1.70
N ILE A 153 9.01 -21.95 2.67
CA ILE A 153 8.37 -23.25 2.47
C ILE A 153 6.99 -23.00 1.85
N VAL A 154 6.83 -23.38 0.59
CA VAL A 154 5.52 -23.44 -0.07
C VAL A 154 5.17 -24.92 -0.19
N THR A 155 4.57 -25.50 0.86
CA THR A 155 4.02 -26.85 0.73
C THR A 155 2.65 -26.81 0.05
N PRO A 156 2.16 -27.95 -0.49
CA PRO A 156 0.80 -28.10 -0.96
C PRO A 156 -0.29 -27.82 0.10
N THR A 157 0.10 -27.57 1.35
CA THR A 157 -0.78 -27.35 2.49
C THR A 157 -0.59 -25.98 3.14
N THR A 158 0.43 -25.20 2.75
CA THR A 158 0.75 -23.93 3.38
C THR A 158 0.07 -22.79 2.65
N ASP A 159 -0.71 -22.02 3.40
CA ASP A 159 -1.44 -20.87 2.90
C ASP A 159 -0.50 -19.69 2.60
N CYS A 160 -0.64 -19.05 1.43
CA CYS A 160 0.26 -17.99 0.94
C CYS A 160 0.14 -16.63 1.65
N GLY A 161 -0.49 -16.59 2.83
CA GLY A 161 -0.77 -15.36 3.57
C GLY A 161 0.37 -14.87 4.45
N PHE A 162 1.32 -15.74 4.76
CA PHE A 162 2.30 -15.47 5.81
C PHE A 162 3.73 -15.68 5.31
N THR A 163 4.59 -14.72 5.65
CA THR A 163 6.05 -14.86 5.58
C THR A 163 6.48 -15.54 6.87
N LEU A 164 7.17 -16.68 6.77
CA LEU A 164 7.61 -17.45 7.94
C LEU A 164 9.12 -17.28 8.22
N VAL A 165 9.87 -16.76 7.25
CA VAL A 165 11.32 -16.56 7.37
C VAL A 165 11.65 -15.32 8.22
N LEU A 166 12.76 -15.39 8.96
CA LEU A 166 13.36 -14.29 9.71
C LEU A 166 12.37 -13.48 10.60
N PRO A 167 11.70 -14.11 11.59
CA PRO A 167 10.65 -13.45 12.39
C PRO A 167 11.15 -12.19 13.12
N GLN A 168 12.40 -12.17 13.58
CA GLN A 168 13.00 -11.00 14.21
C GLN A 168 13.10 -9.82 13.21
N TYR A 169 13.54 -10.09 11.98
CA TYR A 169 13.64 -9.06 10.95
C TYR A 169 12.25 -8.58 10.49
N GLN A 170 11.25 -9.46 10.45
CA GLN A 170 9.87 -9.03 10.17
C GLN A 170 9.38 -7.96 11.14
N THR A 171 9.70 -8.09 12.43
CA THR A 171 9.36 -7.08 13.43
C THR A 171 10.04 -5.74 13.13
N VAL A 172 11.33 -5.76 12.76
CA VAL A 172 12.06 -4.56 12.34
C VAL A 172 11.42 -3.91 11.11
N VAL A 173 11.06 -4.70 10.09
CA VAL A 173 10.41 -4.20 8.88
C VAL A 173 9.03 -3.61 9.19
N ARG A 174 8.21 -4.27 10.01
CA ARG A 174 6.90 -3.74 10.43
C ARG A 174 7.04 -2.45 11.23
N PHE A 175 8.02 -2.39 12.12
CA PHE A 175 8.29 -1.21 12.94
C PHE A 175 8.67 0.00 12.08
N THR A 176 9.64 -0.19 11.20
CA THR A 176 10.15 0.87 10.32
C THR A 176 9.10 1.31 9.28
N THR A 177 8.43 0.37 8.62
CA THR A 177 7.56 0.71 7.48
C THR A 177 6.10 0.97 7.85
N THR A 178 5.66 0.59 9.05
CA THR A 178 4.26 0.73 9.46
C THR A 178 4.11 1.52 10.76
N TYR A 179 4.79 1.14 11.85
CA TYR A 179 4.56 1.81 13.14
C TYR A 179 5.12 3.24 13.17
N ILE A 180 6.36 3.46 12.71
CA ILE A 180 6.96 4.82 12.67
C ILE A 180 6.09 5.79 11.84
N PRO A 181 5.68 5.48 10.59
CA PRO A 181 4.86 6.38 9.80
C PRO A 181 3.50 6.69 10.46
N ILE A 182 2.86 5.69 11.09
CA ILE A 182 1.60 5.89 11.82
C ILE A 182 1.79 6.85 13.00
N THR A 183 2.84 6.67 13.79
CA THR A 183 3.12 7.56 14.92
C THR A 183 3.39 9.00 14.49
N LEU A 184 4.09 9.19 13.36
CA LEU A 184 4.34 10.52 12.79
C LEU A 184 3.06 11.19 12.28
N MET A 185 2.10 10.43 11.75
CA MET A 185 0.79 10.98 11.40
C MET A 185 0.00 11.39 12.63
N ALA A 186 -0.01 10.56 13.67
CA ALA A 186 -0.76 10.81 14.90
C ALA A 186 -0.22 11.99 15.72
N SER A 187 1.10 12.19 15.77
CA SER A 187 1.70 13.33 16.48
C SER A 187 1.30 14.68 15.86
N ASN A 188 1.15 14.72 14.54
CA ASN A 188 0.72 15.93 13.84
C ASN A 188 -0.74 16.30 14.12
N GLU A 189 -1.58 15.33 14.49
CA GLU A 189 -2.97 15.62 14.89
C GLU A 189 -3.02 16.21 16.29
N ALA A 190 -2.21 15.71 17.22
CA ALA A 190 -2.17 16.18 18.61
C ALA A 190 -1.70 17.65 18.73
N GLU A 191 -0.76 18.10 17.91
CA GLU A 191 -0.28 19.49 17.91
C GLU A 191 -1.31 20.50 17.39
N ASN A 192 -2.31 20.08 16.61
CA ASN A 192 -3.36 20.99 16.13
C ASN A 192 -4.45 21.29 17.18
N TYR A 193 -4.41 20.62 18.35
CA TYR A 193 -5.36 20.80 19.45
C TYR A 193 -4.74 21.42 20.71
N ALA A 194 -3.47 21.83 20.66
CA ALA A 194 -2.76 22.53 21.73
C ALA A 194 -2.51 24.00 21.35
#